data_AF-A0A348XDE6-F1
#
_entry.id   AF-A0A348XDE6-F1
#
_cell.length_a   1.000
_cell.length_b   1.000
_cell.length_c   1.000
_cell.angle_alpha   90.00
_cell.angle_beta   90.00
_cell.angle_gamma   90.00
#
_symmetry.space_group_name_H-M   'P 1'
#
loop_
_entity.id
_entity.type
_entity.pdbx_description
1 polymer ?
#
loop_
_entity_poly.entity_id
_entity_poly.type
_entity_poly.pdbx_seq_one_letter_code
_entity_poly.pdbx_strand_id
1 'polypeptide(L)'
;MDLRYLEGRRFCAVLAKLSDENDPDSPVKMRCLHGRANIDREGRLSLESADGASFGIPRTAYPNILPADNTEMLRDAEYFVLVKVSGMEL
;
A
#
# COMPACT_ATOMS: atom_id res chain seq x y z
N MET A 1 -15.43 -5.06 6.40
CA MET A 1 -14.62 -3.98 7.00
C MET A 1 -15.07 -2.68 6.35
N ASP A 2 -15.45 -1.69 7.16
CA ASP A 2 -15.75 -0.35 6.67
C ASP A 2 -14.44 0.44 6.62
N LEU A 3 -14.02 0.86 5.42
CA LEU A 3 -12.74 1.56 5.22
C LEU A 3 -12.91 3.09 5.13
N ARG A 4 -14.13 3.62 5.28
CA ARG A 4 -14.43 5.05 5.06
C ARG A 4 -13.60 5.98 5.94
N TYR A 5 -13.10 5.49 7.07
CA TYR A 5 -12.17 6.24 7.93
C TYR A 5 -10.84 6.60 7.26
N LEU A 6 -10.45 5.92 6.17
CA LEU A 6 -9.23 6.18 5.40
C LEU A 6 -9.43 7.23 4.32
N GLU A 7 -10.66 7.53 3.92
CA GLU A 7 -10.94 8.42 2.78
C GLU A 7 -10.32 9.81 2.99
N GLY A 8 -9.53 10.26 2.00
CA GLY A 8 -8.82 11.54 2.02
C GLY A 8 -7.58 11.58 2.92
N ARG A 9 -7.30 10.53 3.69
CA ARG A 9 -6.14 10.49 4.59
C ARG A 9 -4.85 10.16 3.87
N ARG A 10 -3.74 10.57 4.48
CA ARG A 10 -2.39 10.27 3.98
C ARG A 10 -2.13 8.79 4.15
N PHE A 11 -1.86 8.10 3.05
CA PHE A 11 -1.77 6.65 2.98
C PHE A 11 -0.47 6.24 2.30
N CYS A 12 0.13 5.15 2.78
CA CYS A 12 1.32 4.55 2.17
C CYS A 12 1.07 3.08 1.82
N ALA A 13 1.23 2.73 0.55
CA ALA A 13 1.25 1.34 0.12
C ALA A 13 2.70 0.87 0.01
N VAL A 14 3.09 -0.10 0.83
CA VAL A 14 4.40 -0.72 0.79
C VAL A 14 4.31 -1.97 -0.07
N LEU A 15 4.84 -1.88 -1.29
CA LEU A 15 4.90 -3.01 -2.21
C LEU A 15 6.14 -3.84 -1.90
N ALA A 16 5.95 -5.12 -1.61
CA ALA A 16 7.02 -6.07 -1.34
C ALA A 16 7.05 -7.15 -2.41
N LYS A 17 8.21 -7.34 -3.05
CA LYS A 17 8.46 -8.39 -4.05
C LYS A 17 9.69 -9.19 -3.66
N LEU A 18 9.59 -10.51 -3.73
CA LEU A 18 10.75 -11.39 -3.61
C LEU A 18 11.55 -11.31 -4.92
N SER A 19 12.88 -11.13 -4.84
CA SER A 19 13.70 -11.07 -6.06
C SER A 19 13.71 -12.40 -6.81
N ASP A 20 13.67 -13.51 -6.07
CA ASP A 20 13.44 -14.85 -6.58
C ASP A 20 12.26 -15.47 -5.82
N GLU A 21 11.24 -15.95 -6.54
CA GLU A 21 10.04 -16.53 -5.92
C GLU A 21 10.26 -17.97 -5.45
N ASN A 22 11.35 -18.62 -5.89
CA ASN A 22 11.68 -20.01 -5.54
C ASN A 22 12.71 -20.09 -4.40
N ASP A 23 13.40 -19.00 -4.07
CA ASP A 23 14.36 -18.95 -2.99
C ASP A 23 13.81 -18.13 -1.79
N PRO A 24 13.54 -18.77 -0.64
CA PRO A 24 12.98 -18.10 0.53
C PRO A 24 13.95 -17.15 1.23
N ASP A 25 15.26 -17.27 0.97
CA ASP A 25 16.32 -16.38 1.47
C ASP A 25 16.59 -15.20 0.53
N SER A 26 15.90 -15.15 -0.61
CA SER A 26 16.11 -14.12 -1.61
C SER A 26 15.77 -12.74 -1.05
N PRO A 27 16.57 -11.71 -1.37
CA PRO A 27 16.32 -10.35 -0.89
C PRO A 27 14.95 -9.84 -1.34
N VAL A 28 14.22 -9.26 -0.39
CA VAL A 28 12.92 -8.62 -0.63
C VAL A 28 13.15 -7.20 -1.13
N LYS A 29 12.68 -6.91 -2.34
CA LYS A 29 12.61 -5.55 -2.85
C LYS A 29 11.33 -4.90 -2.32
N MET A 30 11.49 -3.74 -1.71
CA MET A 30 10.38 -2.96 -1.18
C MET A 30 10.33 -1.60 -1.86
N ARG A 31 9.13 -1.17 -2.22
CA ARG A 31 8.87 0.18 -2.75
C ARG A 31 7.69 0.79 -2.03
N CYS A 32 7.83 2.03 -1.58
CA CYS A 32 6.74 2.78 -0.98
C CYS A 32 6.07 3.65 -2.02
N LEU A 33 4.74 3.60 -2.04
CA LEU A 33 3.91 4.55 -2.75
C LEU A 33 3.20 5.39 -1.70
N HIS A 34 3.48 6.69 -1.69
CA HIS A 34 2.83 7.66 -0.82
C HIS A 34 1.74 8.39 -1.60
N GLY A 35 0.62 8.64 -0.96
CA GLY A 35 -0.51 9.31 -1.59
C GLY A 35 -1.66 9.53 -0.63
N ARG A 36 -2.84 9.76 -1.19
CA ARG A 36 -4.08 9.82 -0.42
C ARG A 36 -4.93 8.59 -0.69
N ALA A 37 -5.54 8.07 0.37
CA ALA A 37 -6.51 7.01 0.25
C ALA A 37 -7.81 7.57 -0.36
N ASN A 38 -8.27 6.94 -1.44
CA ASN A 38 -9.54 7.22 -2.08
C ASN A 38 -10.40 5.96 -2.01
N ILE A 39 -11.69 6.12 -1.73
CA ILE A 39 -12.63 5.01 -1.64
C ILE A 39 -13.74 5.23 -2.66
N ASP A 40 -13.89 4.29 -3.58
CA ASP A 40 -14.93 4.36 -4.58
C ASP A 40 -16.32 4.02 -4.02
N ARG A 41 -17.35 4.18 -4.86
CA ARG A 41 -18.75 3.88 -4.50
C ARG A 41 -18.99 2.41 -4.15
N GLU A 42 -18.12 1.50 -4.59
CA GLU A 42 -18.16 0.07 -4.29
C GLU A 42 -17.36 -0.29 -3.02
N GLY A 43 -16.78 0.71 -2.35
CA GLY A 43 -15.95 0.54 -1.15
C GLY A 43 -14.55 -0.01 -1.45
N ARG A 44 -14.04 0.17 -2.66
CA ARG A 44 -12.67 -0.23 -3.02
C ARG A 44 -11.70 0.89 -2.69
N LEU A 45 -10.63 0.53 -2.00
CA LEU A 45 -9.55 1.44 -1.64
C LEU A 45 -8.54 1.54 -2.79
N SER A 46 -8.22 2.77 -3.18
CA SER A 46 -7.09 3.09 -4.03
C SER A 46 -6.22 4.15 -3.36
N LEU A 47 -4.94 4.18 -3.72
CA LEU A 47 -4.00 5.23 -3.36
C LEU A 47 -3.80 6.14 -4.57
N GLU A 48 -4.02 7.44 -4.39
CA GLU A 48 -3.76 8.47 -5.40
C GLU A 48 -2.45 9.19 -5.07
N SER A 49 -1.45 9.02 -5.94
CA SER A 49 -0.14 9.69 -5.84
C SER A 49 -0.25 11.16 -6.24
N ALA A 50 0.72 11.98 -5.81
CA ALA A 50 0.84 13.39 -6.20
C ALA A 50 0.95 13.59 -7.72
N ASP A 51 1.52 12.62 -8.44
CA ASP A 51 1.64 12.63 -9.91
C ASP A 51 0.33 12.23 -10.63
N GLY A 52 -0.77 12.03 -9.90
CA GLY A 52 -2.07 11.61 -10.45
C GLY A 52 -2.17 10.12 -10.79
N ALA A 53 -1.12 9.33 -10.52
CA ALA A 53 -1.19 7.88 -10.63
C ALA A 53 -2.07 7.29 -9.52
N SER A 54 -2.99 6.39 -9.88
CA SER A 54 -3.81 5.66 -8.92
C SER A 54 -3.39 4.20 -8.84
N PHE A 55 -3.24 3.69 -7.62
CA PHE A 55 -2.92 2.30 -7.34
C PHE A 55 -4.05 1.65 -6.53
N GLY A 56 -4.72 0.64 -7.10
CA GLY A 56 -5.79 -0.07 -6.42
C GLY A 56 -5.24 -1.02 -5.34
N ILE A 57 -5.69 -0.87 -4.10
CA ILE A 57 -5.31 -1.76 -3.01
C ILE A 57 -6.17 -3.02 -3.09
N PRO A 58 -5.57 -4.23 -3.16
CA PRO A 58 -6.32 -5.47 -3.24
C PRO A 58 -7.10 -5.71 -1.94
N ARG A 59 -8.33 -6.21 -2.06
CA ARG A 59 -9.21 -6.48 -0.90
C ARG A 59 -8.61 -7.45 0.12
N THR A 60 -7.73 -8.35 -0.33
CA THR A 60 -6.99 -9.28 0.53
C THR A 60 -6.04 -8.58 1.49
N ALA A 61 -5.60 -7.35 1.19
CA ALA A 61 -4.71 -6.58 2.04
C ALA A 61 -5.44 -5.71 3.08
N TYR A 62 -6.78 -5.54 2.97
CA TYR A 62 -7.56 -4.66 3.84
C TYR A 62 -7.46 -4.99 5.34
N PRO A 63 -7.43 -6.27 5.75
CA PRO A 63 -7.25 -6.60 7.16
C PRO A 63 -5.89 -6.19 7.74
N ASN A 64 -4.91 -5.92 6.88
CA ASN A 64 -3.54 -5.57 7.26
C ASN A 64 -3.26 -4.07 7.09
N ILE A 65 -4.29 -3.23 7.03
CA ILE A 65 -4.13 -1.78 7.06
C ILE A 65 -3.88 -1.36 8.50
N LEU A 66 -2.71 -0.76 8.73
CA LEU A 66 -2.23 -0.36 10.06
C LEU A 66 -2.03 1.16 10.13
N PRO A 67 -2.19 1.78 11.30
CA PRO A 67 -1.76 3.17 11.50
C PRO A 67 -0.24 3.26 11.31
N ALA A 68 0.25 4.38 10.79
CA ALA A 68 1.68 4.56 10.58
C ALA A 68 2.44 4.73 11.90
N ASP A 69 3.51 3.95 12.07
CA ASP A 69 4.37 3.99 13.27
C ASP A 69 5.47 5.07 13.20
N ASN A 70 5.32 6.09 12.36
CA ASN A 70 6.30 7.18 12.14
C ASN A 70 7.70 6.72 11.70
N THR A 71 7.85 5.51 11.17
CA THR A 71 9.10 5.08 10.53
C THR A 71 9.42 5.98 9.34
N GLU A 72 10.71 6.29 9.14
CA GLU A 72 11.19 7.18 8.05
C GLU A 72 10.65 6.77 6.67
N MET A 73 10.47 5.47 6.45
CA MET A 73 9.90 4.88 5.24
C MET A 73 8.45 5.35 4.95
N LEU A 74 7.63 5.52 5.98
CA LEU A 74 6.21 5.92 5.86
C LEU A 74 6.03 7.44 5.78
N ARG A 75 7.07 8.22 6.10
CA ARG A 75 7.06 9.68 6.09
C ARG A 75 5.88 10.25 6.88
N ASP A 76 5.00 11.02 6.25
CA ASP A 76 3.84 11.67 6.87
C ASP A 76 2.53 10.90 6.66
N ALA A 77 2.59 9.64 6.21
CA ALA A 77 1.41 8.79 6.10
C ALA A 77 0.76 8.60 7.47
N GLU A 78 -0.57 8.62 7.53
CA GLU A 78 -1.34 8.30 8.73
C GLU A 78 -1.61 6.80 8.84
N TYR A 79 -1.67 6.11 7.70
CA TYR A 79 -1.92 4.68 7.60
C TYR A 79 -1.04 4.06 6.52
N PHE A 80 -0.75 2.77 6.67
CA PHE A 80 -0.02 2.01 5.68
C PHE A 80 -0.56 0.59 5.52
N VAL A 81 -0.19 -0.04 4.41
CA VAL A 81 -0.48 -1.44 4.14
C VAL A 81 0.68 -2.09 3.40
N LEU A 82 1.02 -3.32 3.79
CA LEU A 82 1.98 -4.14 3.07
C LEU A 82 1.25 -4.95 1.99
N VAL A 83 1.66 -4.80 0.74
CA VAL A 83 1.11 -5.54 -0.40
C VAL A 83 2.21 -6.37 -1.01
N LYS A 84 2.07 -7.71 -0.90
CA LYS A 84 2.94 -8.61 -1.65
C LYS A 84 2.55 -8.56 -3.13
N VAL A 85 3.52 -8.26 -3.99
CA VAL A 85 3.33 -8.24 -5.44
C VAL A 85 4.19 -9.33 -6.09
N SER A 86 3.59 -10.08 -7.02
CA SER A 86 4.26 -11.05 -7.89
C SER A 86 4.04 -10.61 -9.34
N GLY A 87 5.05 -10.74 -10.19
CA GLY A 87 4.95 -10.39 -11.62
C GLY A 87 4.93 -8.89 -11.98
N MET A 88 4.92 -7.96 -11.02
CA MET A 88 5.09 -6.52 -11.29
C MET A 88 6.56 -6.11 -11.22
N GLU A 89 7.03 -5.23 -12.11
CA GLU A 89 8.33 -4.55 -11.94
C GLU A 89 8.16 -3.43 -10.91
N LEU A 90 9.03 -3.42 -9.88
CA LEU A 90 9.05 -2.43 -8.81
C LEU A 90 10.09 -1.35 -9.09
#